data_AF-A0A812YKB8-F1
#
_entry.id   AF-A0A812YKB8-F1
#
_cell.length_a   1.000
_cell.length_b   1.000
_cell.length_c   1.000
_cell.angle_alpha   90.00
_cell.angle_beta   90.00
_cell.angle_gamma   90.00
#
_symmetry.space_group_name_H-M   'P 1'
#
loop_
_entity.id
_entity.type
_entity.pdbx_description
1 polymer ?
#
loop_
_entity_poly.entity_id
_entity_poly.type
_entity_poly.pdbx_seq_one_letter_code
_entity_poly.pdbx_strand_id
1 'polypeptide(L)'
;MAVRAVLLCSALGLLGLRGAFVAPRGAAQESAWEREESTRSPEFAAVEASIEGEAPASALDGLLRFAAGALLGLAMVGISGAPAKADVEDVVIPVDDKGKTTTLTKEQLVRGKRLFNAACASCHVGGGTRTNQNVGLAIEELSGAQPNRASVEGLVDYLNNPTTYDGLKDISEVHPSIKGGDIWPKMRSMKQQDLYDMSAYILYQNQTIPEKWGGGKTYY
;
A
#
# COMPACT_ATOMS: atom_id res chain seq x y z
N MET A 1 -63.38 19.91 -5.44
CA MET A 1 -62.35 20.84 -5.94
C MET A 1 -61.16 19.94 -6.32
N ALA A 2 -60.79 19.72 -7.59
CA ALA A 2 -60.40 20.65 -8.66
C ALA A 2 -59.02 21.29 -8.39
N VAL A 3 -58.03 21.32 -9.31
CA VAL A 3 -57.97 20.84 -10.72
C VAL A 3 -56.48 20.72 -11.20
N ARG A 4 -56.21 19.93 -12.27
CA ARG A 4 -55.03 19.86 -13.23
C ARG A 4 -53.64 20.41 -12.83
N ALA A 5 -52.45 19.80 -13.06
CA ALA A 5 -51.86 18.99 -14.16
C ALA A 5 -51.39 19.75 -15.44
N VAL A 6 -50.07 19.75 -15.76
CA VAL A 6 -49.41 19.76 -17.11
C VAL A 6 -47.84 19.82 -17.00
N LEU A 7 -47.13 19.47 -18.10
CA LEU A 7 -45.68 19.20 -18.29
C LEU A 7 -44.75 20.46 -18.31
N LEU A 8 -43.39 20.42 -18.29
CA LEU A 8 -42.47 20.05 -19.41
C LEU A 8 -40.95 19.91 -19.03
N CYS A 9 -40.10 19.60 -20.03
CA CYS A 9 -38.65 19.24 -20.02
C CYS A 9 -37.66 20.40 -19.62
N SER A 10 -36.33 20.26 -19.47
CA SER A 10 -35.24 19.41 -20.07
C SER A 10 -34.05 19.28 -19.05
N ALA A 11 -33.15 18.29 -19.00
CA ALA A 11 -32.25 17.65 -20.00
C ALA A 11 -31.18 18.62 -20.58
N LEU A 12 -29.86 18.35 -20.69
CA LEU A 12 -29.01 17.14 -20.44
C LEU A 12 -27.90 17.46 -19.36
N GLY A 13 -26.78 16.75 -19.10
CA GLY A 13 -26.06 15.62 -19.75
C GLY A 13 -24.91 15.03 -18.89
N LEU A 14 -23.86 14.45 -19.51
CA LEU A 14 -22.75 13.70 -18.86
C LEU A 14 -21.37 13.88 -19.56
N LEU A 15 -20.29 13.41 -18.92
CA LEU A 15 -18.87 13.33 -19.37
C LEU A 15 -18.11 14.66 -19.48
N GLY A 16 -16.80 14.74 -19.20
CA GLY A 16 -15.90 13.73 -18.61
C GLY A 16 -14.42 14.16 -18.72
N LEU A 17 -13.67 14.20 -17.61
CA LEU A 17 -12.28 14.70 -17.61
C LEU A 17 -11.32 13.77 -18.37
N ARG A 18 -10.60 14.30 -19.35
CA ARG A 18 -9.39 13.72 -19.96
C ARG A 18 -8.38 14.82 -20.31
N GLY A 19 -7.10 14.55 -20.13
CA GLY A 19 -6.00 15.36 -20.69
C GLY A 19 -5.28 16.30 -19.71
N ALA A 20 -4.47 15.74 -18.81
CA ALA A 20 -3.51 16.52 -18.01
C ALA A 20 -2.22 15.70 -17.72
N PHE A 21 -1.59 15.16 -18.76
CA PHE A 21 -0.29 14.53 -18.65
C PHE A 21 0.54 14.78 -19.91
N VAL A 22 1.60 15.59 -19.78
CA VAL A 22 2.59 15.87 -20.83
C VAL A 22 3.93 15.30 -20.38
N ALA A 23 4.50 14.39 -21.18
CA ALA A 23 5.83 13.83 -20.96
C ALA A 23 6.66 13.98 -22.24
N PRO A 24 7.88 14.58 -22.18
CA PRO A 24 8.62 14.95 -23.38
C PRO A 24 9.48 13.81 -23.95
N ARG A 25 9.20 13.42 -25.19
CA ARG A 25 10.12 12.81 -26.16
C ARG A 25 9.73 13.31 -27.56
N GLY A 26 10.60 13.43 -28.55
CA GLY A 26 12.02 13.07 -28.56
C GLY A 26 12.40 12.33 -29.85
N ALA A 27 12.48 13.09 -30.96
CA ALA A 27 13.00 12.72 -32.28
C ALA A 27 12.44 11.47 -33.01
N ALA A 28 11.73 11.74 -34.11
CA ALA A 28 11.73 11.03 -35.40
C ALA A 28 11.58 9.50 -35.45
N GLN A 29 10.46 9.04 -36.03
CA GLN A 29 10.47 8.07 -37.13
C GLN A 29 9.19 8.22 -37.99
N GLU A 30 9.34 8.54 -39.28
CA GLU A 30 8.22 8.62 -40.26
C GLU A 30 7.76 7.21 -40.68
N SER A 31 6.47 7.02 -41.00
CA SER A 31 5.94 5.66 -41.23
C SER A 31 4.64 5.57 -42.07
N ALA A 32 4.73 5.98 -43.33
CA ALA A 32 3.88 5.51 -44.44
C ALA A 32 2.38 5.83 -44.43
N TRP A 33 1.85 6.54 -43.42
CA TRP A 33 0.44 6.93 -43.32
C TRP A 33 0.12 8.22 -44.09
N GLU A 34 1.12 9.07 -44.37
CA GLU A 34 0.97 10.35 -45.06
C GLU A 34 0.39 10.25 -46.49
N ARG A 35 0.29 9.04 -47.08
CA ARG A 35 -0.24 8.86 -48.44
C ARG A 35 -1.77 8.91 -48.52
N GLU A 36 -2.49 8.80 -47.40
CA GLU A 36 -3.96 8.72 -47.38
C GLU A 36 -4.66 10.06 -47.08
N GLU A 37 -3.90 11.11 -46.72
CA GLU A 37 -4.40 12.47 -46.50
C GLU A 37 -4.85 13.17 -47.82
N SER A 38 -4.48 12.62 -48.97
CA SER A 38 -4.60 13.26 -50.30
C SER A 38 -6.05 13.41 -50.82
N THR A 39 -7.07 12.93 -50.09
CA THR A 39 -8.48 12.91 -50.56
C THR A 39 -9.51 13.35 -49.51
N ARG A 40 -9.18 14.34 -48.66
CA ARG A 40 -10.22 15.04 -47.85
C ARG A 40 -10.77 16.25 -48.62
N SER A 41 -12.11 16.37 -48.69
CA SER A 41 -12.81 17.40 -49.48
C SER A 41 -12.82 18.78 -48.78
N PRO A 42 -12.93 19.88 -49.54
CA PRO A 42 -12.78 21.24 -49.00
C PRO A 42 -13.89 21.71 -48.06
N GLU A 43 -15.02 20.99 -47.95
CA GLU A 43 -16.13 21.36 -47.06
C GLU A 43 -15.75 21.30 -45.58
N PHE A 44 -14.86 20.37 -45.17
CA PHE A 44 -14.46 20.25 -43.76
C PHE A 44 -13.67 21.46 -43.25
N ALA A 45 -12.84 22.09 -44.09
CA ALA A 45 -12.03 23.25 -43.70
C ALA A 45 -12.88 24.48 -43.35
N ALA A 46 -14.10 24.59 -43.89
CA ALA A 46 -15.03 25.68 -43.57
C ALA A 46 -15.67 25.55 -42.17
N VAL A 47 -15.71 24.33 -41.62
CA VAL A 47 -16.32 24.05 -40.30
C VAL A 47 -15.37 24.46 -39.16
N GLU A 48 -14.08 24.15 -39.27
CA GLU A 48 -13.08 24.53 -38.27
C GLU A 48 -12.94 26.06 -38.15
N ALA A 49 -12.96 26.77 -39.28
CA ALA A 49 -12.90 28.24 -39.34
C ALA A 49 -14.08 28.97 -38.67
N SER A 50 -15.11 28.26 -38.22
CA SER A 50 -16.30 28.83 -37.58
C SER A 50 -16.26 28.78 -36.04
N ILE A 51 -15.20 28.23 -35.42
CA ILE A 51 -15.13 27.99 -33.96
C ILE A 51 -14.14 28.96 -33.26
N GLU A 52 -13.27 29.67 -33.99
CA GLU A 52 -12.32 30.65 -33.43
C GLU A 52 -12.99 32.00 -33.09
N GLY A 53 -14.01 31.96 -32.21
CA GLY A 53 -14.81 33.11 -31.77
C GLY A 53 -14.61 33.54 -30.31
N GLU A 54 -13.71 32.89 -29.56
CA GLU A 54 -13.52 33.17 -28.13
C GLU A 54 -12.57 34.36 -27.94
N ALA A 55 -13.00 35.38 -27.18
CA ALA A 55 -12.22 36.60 -26.96
C ALA A 55 -10.90 36.34 -26.21
N PRO A 56 -9.83 37.14 -26.45
CA PRO A 56 -8.55 36.95 -25.78
C PRO A 56 -8.71 37.09 -24.26
N ALA A 57 -8.57 35.97 -23.54
CA ALA A 57 -8.73 35.90 -22.10
C ALA A 57 -7.85 36.95 -21.42
N SER A 58 -8.47 37.83 -20.63
CA SER A 58 -7.77 39.00 -20.10
C SER A 58 -6.72 38.60 -19.05
N ALA A 59 -5.74 39.46 -18.82
CA ALA A 59 -4.79 39.27 -17.72
C ALA A 59 -5.50 39.17 -16.34
N LEU A 60 -6.70 39.76 -16.23
CA LEU A 60 -7.56 39.65 -15.05
C LEU A 60 -8.20 38.27 -14.93
N ASP A 61 -8.61 37.62 -16.03
CA ASP A 61 -9.11 36.24 -16.01
C ASP A 61 -8.03 35.23 -15.59
N GLY A 62 -6.79 35.45 -16.05
CA GLY A 62 -5.62 34.68 -15.62
C GLY A 62 -5.38 34.83 -14.11
N LEU A 63 -5.39 36.07 -13.62
CA LEU A 63 -5.23 36.40 -12.20
C LEU A 63 -6.36 35.82 -11.34
N LEU A 64 -7.63 35.90 -11.80
CA LEU A 64 -8.80 35.39 -11.09
C LEU A 64 -8.77 33.87 -10.97
N ARG A 65 -8.39 33.17 -12.04
CA ARG A 65 -8.18 31.70 -12.05
C ARG A 65 -7.03 31.30 -11.11
N PHE A 66 -5.93 32.06 -11.08
CA PHE A 66 -4.81 31.80 -10.18
C PHE A 66 -5.20 32.04 -8.70
N ALA A 67 -5.94 33.11 -8.41
CA ALA A 67 -6.45 33.39 -7.06
C ALA A 67 -7.44 32.32 -6.58
N ALA A 68 -8.35 31.86 -7.45
CA ALA A 68 -9.26 30.75 -7.14
C ALA A 68 -8.51 29.44 -6.85
N GLY A 69 -7.47 29.13 -7.64
CA GLY A 69 -6.60 27.98 -7.40
C GLY A 69 -5.82 28.07 -6.07
N ALA A 70 -5.30 29.25 -5.74
CA ALA A 70 -4.60 29.49 -4.47
C ALA A 70 -5.54 29.36 -3.25
N LEU A 71 -6.76 29.90 -3.34
CA LEU A 71 -7.78 29.78 -2.29
C LEU A 71 -8.24 28.32 -2.11
N LEU A 72 -8.44 27.57 -3.20
CA LEU A 72 -8.78 26.15 -3.12
C LEU A 72 -7.63 25.32 -2.52
N GLY A 73 -6.37 25.62 -2.89
CA GLY A 73 -5.20 25.00 -2.29
C GLY A 73 -5.09 25.26 -0.78
N LEU A 74 -5.31 26.51 -0.36
CA LEU A 74 -5.33 26.88 1.05
C LEU A 74 -6.48 26.20 1.83
N ALA A 75 -7.67 26.07 1.21
CA ALA A 75 -8.79 25.35 1.79
C ALA A 75 -8.50 23.84 1.97
N MET A 76 -7.81 23.20 1.02
CA MET A 76 -7.39 21.81 1.14
C MET A 76 -6.35 21.61 2.26
N VAL A 77 -5.41 22.56 2.44
CA VAL A 77 -4.47 22.54 3.57
C VAL A 77 -5.21 22.75 4.90
N GLY A 78 -6.18 23.66 4.97
CA GLY A 78 -7.00 23.88 6.16
C GLY A 78 -7.88 22.70 6.59
N ILE A 79 -8.08 21.71 5.71
CA ILE A 79 -8.88 20.50 5.95
C ILE A 79 -7.99 19.28 6.30
N SER A 80 -6.65 19.44 6.40
CA SER A 80 -5.79 18.37 6.91
C SER A 80 -6.08 18.10 8.40
N GLY A 81 -6.92 17.08 8.65
CA GLY A 81 -7.49 16.81 9.96
C GLY A 81 -6.48 16.42 11.04
N ALA A 82 -6.96 16.36 12.28
CA ALA A 82 -6.19 15.91 13.44
C ALA A 82 -5.50 14.54 13.18
N PRO A 83 -4.30 14.31 13.74
CA PRO A 83 -3.51 13.10 13.45
C PRO A 83 -4.34 11.85 13.74
N ALA A 84 -4.50 11.00 12.73
CA ALA A 84 -5.40 9.87 12.76
C ALA A 84 -5.07 8.90 13.90
N LYS A 85 -5.82 9.02 15.00
CA LYS A 85 -5.98 7.94 15.96
C LYS A 85 -6.87 6.88 15.33
N ALA A 86 -6.25 6.08 14.45
CA ALA A 86 -6.59 4.67 14.38
C ALA A 86 -6.41 4.14 15.81
N ASP A 87 -7.52 3.88 16.49
CA ASP A 87 -7.48 3.11 17.72
C ASP A 87 -6.90 1.74 17.36
N VAL A 88 -5.93 1.29 18.15
CA VAL A 88 -5.43 -0.07 18.03
C VAL A 88 -6.51 -0.94 18.65
N GLU A 89 -7.06 -1.86 17.87
CA GLU A 89 -7.96 -2.87 18.41
C GLU A 89 -7.22 -3.61 19.54
N ASP A 90 -7.91 -3.91 20.65
CA ASP A 90 -7.35 -4.61 21.82
C ASP A 90 -7.06 -6.10 21.49
N VAL A 91 -6.10 -6.31 20.61
CA VAL A 91 -5.66 -7.59 20.05
C VAL A 91 -4.76 -8.30 21.06
N VAL A 92 -5.18 -9.49 21.47
CA VAL A 92 -4.65 -10.22 22.61
C VAL A 92 -3.70 -11.30 22.12
N ILE A 93 -2.41 -10.96 22.01
CA ILE A 93 -1.40 -11.88 21.45
C ILE A 93 -0.88 -12.88 22.49
N PRO A 94 -0.56 -14.13 22.10
CA PRO A 94 0.06 -15.13 22.97
C PRO A 94 1.53 -14.80 23.22
N VAL A 95 1.90 -14.67 24.50
CA VAL A 95 3.28 -14.41 24.93
C VAL A 95 4.05 -15.71 25.07
N ASP A 96 3.47 -16.72 25.71
CA ASP A 96 4.06 -18.03 25.95
C ASP A 96 3.12 -19.19 25.55
N ASP A 97 3.68 -20.40 25.47
CA ASP A 97 2.96 -21.63 25.13
C ASP A 97 2.07 -22.16 26.28
N LYS A 98 1.95 -21.41 27.38
CA LYS A 98 1.15 -21.76 28.58
C LYS A 98 -0.17 -20.96 28.64
N GLY A 99 -0.45 -20.15 27.62
CA GLY A 99 -1.67 -19.36 27.52
C GLY A 99 -1.60 -17.97 28.16
N LYS A 100 -0.41 -17.49 28.55
CA LYS A 100 -0.20 -16.09 28.94
C LYS A 100 -0.33 -15.20 27.71
N THR A 101 -1.15 -14.16 27.80
CA THR A 101 -1.37 -13.21 26.70
C THR A 101 -1.02 -11.77 27.10
N THR A 102 -0.92 -10.89 26.12
CA THR A 102 -0.81 -9.43 26.34
C THR A 102 -1.54 -8.67 25.24
N THR A 103 -2.09 -7.51 25.58
CA THR A 103 -2.46 -6.48 24.60
C THR A 103 -1.19 -5.73 24.15
N LEU A 104 -1.22 -5.15 22.95
CA LEU A 104 -0.12 -4.39 22.37
C LEU A 104 -0.33 -2.87 22.42
N THR A 105 0.74 -2.13 22.70
CA THR A 105 0.71 -0.66 22.53
C THR A 105 0.91 -0.24 21.08
N LYS A 106 0.35 0.92 20.70
CA LYS A 106 0.48 1.47 19.35
C LYS A 106 1.94 1.76 18.97
N GLU A 107 2.72 2.18 19.94
CA GLU A 107 4.15 2.49 19.83
C GLU A 107 4.96 1.23 19.51
N GLN A 108 4.61 0.09 20.12
CA GLN A 108 5.21 -1.20 19.80
C GLN A 108 4.80 -1.69 18.41
N LEU A 109 3.52 -1.59 18.03
CA LEU A 109 3.06 -1.97 16.69
C LEU A 109 3.77 -1.17 15.58
N VAL A 110 3.87 0.15 15.73
CA VAL A 110 4.57 1.01 14.78
C VAL A 110 6.07 0.67 14.73
N ARG A 111 6.70 0.36 15.88
CA ARG A 111 8.11 -0.05 15.92
C ARG A 111 8.32 -1.42 15.28
N GLY A 112 7.53 -2.43 15.64
CA GLY A 112 7.56 -3.78 15.12
C GLY A 112 7.36 -3.83 13.61
N LYS A 113 6.35 -3.13 13.10
CA LYS A 113 6.09 -2.97 11.65
C LYS A 113 7.28 -2.35 10.92
N ARG A 114 7.93 -1.33 11.51
CA ARG A 114 9.15 -0.70 10.95
C ARG A 114 10.33 -1.67 10.92
N LEU A 115 10.54 -2.43 12.00
CA LEU A 115 11.62 -3.42 12.12
C LEU A 115 11.44 -4.59 11.15
N PHE A 116 10.23 -5.16 11.09
CA PHE A 116 9.85 -6.22 10.16
C PHE A 116 10.04 -5.79 8.70
N ASN A 117 9.61 -4.57 8.34
CA ASN A 117 9.80 -4.04 6.99
C ASN A 117 11.27 -3.79 6.63
N ALA A 118 12.12 -3.45 7.61
CA ALA A 118 13.56 -3.25 7.38
C ALA A 118 14.32 -4.58 7.23
N ALA A 119 13.96 -5.62 7.98
CA ALA A 119 14.71 -6.87 8.07
C ALA A 119 14.08 -8.05 7.33
N CYS A 120 12.77 -8.28 7.48
CA CYS A 120 12.10 -9.53 7.13
C CYS A 120 11.30 -9.46 5.82
N ALA A 121 10.68 -8.32 5.52
CA ALA A 121 9.74 -8.18 4.39
C ALA A 121 10.36 -8.40 2.99
N SER A 122 11.68 -8.45 2.86
CA SER A 122 12.36 -8.91 1.63
C SER A 122 12.09 -10.39 1.32
N CYS A 123 11.80 -11.20 2.33
CA CYS A 123 11.46 -12.62 2.22
C CYS A 123 10.02 -12.91 2.64
N HIS A 124 9.51 -12.19 3.65
CA HIS A 124 8.22 -12.42 4.29
C HIS A 124 7.20 -11.29 4.07
N VAL A 125 7.06 -10.83 2.82
CA VAL A 125 6.00 -9.87 2.47
C VAL A 125 4.63 -10.49 2.73
N GLY A 126 3.77 -9.79 3.49
CA GLY A 126 2.41 -10.26 3.80
C GLY A 126 2.36 -11.57 4.57
N GLY A 127 3.39 -11.95 5.32
CA GLY A 127 3.40 -13.20 6.10
C GLY A 127 3.65 -14.48 5.29
N GLY A 128 3.75 -14.41 3.95
CA GLY A 128 4.23 -15.56 3.17
C GLY A 128 5.75 -15.78 3.33
N THR A 129 6.32 -16.74 2.60
CA THR A 129 7.78 -16.96 2.55
C THR A 129 8.24 -17.19 1.11
N ARG A 130 9.07 -16.28 0.58
CA ARG A 130 9.49 -16.30 -0.85
C ARG A 130 10.40 -17.46 -1.24
N THR A 131 11.19 -17.99 -0.31
CA THR A 131 12.17 -19.07 -0.54
C THR A 131 11.59 -20.47 -0.34
N ASN A 132 10.50 -20.60 0.39
CA ASN A 132 9.79 -21.85 0.66
C ASN A 132 8.32 -21.53 0.94
N GLN A 133 7.45 -21.77 -0.03
CA GLN A 133 6.02 -21.42 0.05
C GLN A 133 5.22 -22.34 0.99
N ASN A 134 5.83 -23.42 1.51
CA ASN A 134 5.18 -24.39 2.39
C ASN A 134 5.34 -24.05 3.89
N VAL A 135 6.04 -22.94 4.23
CA VAL A 135 6.27 -22.50 5.62
C VAL A 135 6.08 -20.99 5.69
N GLY A 136 4.84 -20.55 5.95
CA GLY A 136 4.50 -19.15 6.16
C GLY A 136 4.83 -18.62 7.57
N LEU A 137 4.36 -17.40 7.84
CA LEU A 137 4.22 -16.79 9.16
C LEU A 137 2.75 -16.70 9.59
N ALA A 138 1.87 -17.48 8.96
CA ALA A 138 0.49 -17.66 9.40
C ALA A 138 0.44 -18.56 10.65
N ILE A 139 -0.65 -18.50 11.40
CA ILE A 139 -0.71 -19.08 12.75
C ILE A 139 -0.72 -20.61 12.71
N GLU A 140 -1.21 -21.19 11.61
CA GLU A 140 -1.21 -22.62 11.31
C GLU A 140 0.22 -23.17 11.15
N GLU A 141 1.08 -22.57 10.33
CA GLU A 141 2.47 -23.01 10.18
C GLU A 141 3.32 -22.66 11.42
N LEU A 142 3.06 -21.53 12.07
CA LEU A 142 3.75 -21.17 13.32
C LEU A 142 3.41 -22.15 14.46
N SER A 143 2.18 -22.64 14.54
CA SER A 143 1.77 -23.63 15.56
C SER A 143 2.13 -25.07 15.21
N GLY A 144 2.28 -25.39 13.93
CA GLY A 144 2.73 -26.70 13.44
C GLY A 144 4.25 -26.91 13.45
N ALA A 145 5.04 -25.86 13.71
CA ALA A 145 6.50 -25.93 13.82
C ALA A 145 6.97 -26.54 15.15
N GLN A 146 8.17 -27.12 15.16
CA GLN A 146 8.79 -27.73 16.33
C GLN A 146 10.11 -27.00 16.71
N PRO A 147 10.29 -26.51 17.95
CA PRO A 147 9.22 -26.24 18.93
C PRO A 147 8.23 -25.21 18.39
N ASN A 148 7.06 -25.11 19.03
CA ASN A 148 5.97 -24.22 18.65
C ASN A 148 6.46 -22.76 18.53
N ARG A 149 6.07 -22.08 17.44
CA ARG A 149 6.45 -20.70 17.13
C ARG A 149 5.24 -19.75 17.12
N ALA A 150 4.07 -20.19 17.57
CA ALA A 150 2.84 -19.39 17.66
C ALA A 150 2.76 -18.50 18.94
N SER A 151 3.90 -18.15 19.54
CA SER A 151 4.01 -17.32 20.75
C SER A 151 5.15 -16.31 20.62
N VAL A 152 5.09 -15.18 21.34
CA VAL A 152 6.17 -14.16 21.28
C VAL A 152 7.50 -14.77 21.73
N GLU A 153 7.50 -15.57 22.79
CA GLU A 153 8.69 -16.28 23.29
C GLU A 153 9.22 -17.27 22.24
N GLY A 154 8.35 -18.04 21.57
CA GLY A 154 8.73 -18.97 20.49
C GLY A 154 9.34 -18.28 19.25
N LEU A 155 8.79 -17.14 18.82
CA LEU A 155 9.36 -16.32 17.74
C LEU A 155 10.66 -15.63 18.15
N VAL A 156 10.76 -15.17 19.40
CA VAL A 156 11.99 -14.55 19.95
C VAL A 156 13.14 -15.55 20.02
N ASP A 157 12.87 -16.79 20.41
CA ASP A 157 13.88 -17.87 20.35
C ASP A 157 14.35 -18.10 18.90
N TYR A 158 13.41 -18.21 17.95
CA TYR A 158 13.72 -18.41 16.54
C TYR A 158 14.56 -17.26 15.95
N LEU A 159 14.30 -16.01 16.32
CA LEU A 159 15.11 -14.86 15.89
C LEU A 159 16.50 -14.81 16.54
N ASN A 160 16.69 -15.48 17.69
CA ASN A 160 18.01 -15.64 18.30
C ASN A 160 18.78 -16.81 17.67
N ASN A 161 18.17 -18.01 17.60
CA ASN A 161 18.73 -19.26 17.09
C ASN A 161 17.68 -19.98 16.20
N PRO A 162 17.63 -19.71 14.89
CA PRO A 162 16.61 -20.25 14.01
C PRO A 162 16.88 -21.72 13.71
N THR A 163 15.82 -22.53 13.68
CA THR A 163 15.88 -23.96 13.39
C THR A 163 15.14 -24.30 12.10
N THR A 164 15.39 -25.47 11.53
CA THR A 164 14.44 -26.12 10.62
C THR A 164 13.07 -26.30 11.29
N TYR A 165 12.03 -26.49 10.47
CA TYR A 165 10.64 -26.63 10.93
C TYR A 165 10.40 -27.82 11.87
N ASP A 166 11.26 -28.85 11.78
CA ASP A 166 11.30 -30.02 12.66
C ASP A 166 12.15 -29.81 13.95
N GLY A 167 12.80 -28.65 14.09
CA GLY A 167 13.67 -28.31 15.21
C GLY A 167 15.05 -28.96 15.19
N LEU A 168 15.34 -29.83 14.21
CA LEU A 168 16.50 -30.75 14.26
C LEU A 168 17.83 -30.12 13.82
N LYS A 169 17.81 -29.01 13.07
CA LYS A 169 19.01 -28.37 12.52
C LYS A 169 18.97 -26.87 12.75
N ASP A 170 20.12 -26.33 13.11
CA ASP A 170 20.39 -24.89 13.06
C ASP A 170 20.41 -24.41 11.60
N ILE A 171 19.84 -23.23 11.34
CA ILE A 171 19.84 -22.59 10.02
C ILE A 171 20.33 -21.13 10.06
N SER A 172 21.07 -20.71 11.11
CA SER A 172 21.56 -19.33 11.24
C SER A 172 22.45 -18.87 10.07
N GLU A 173 23.08 -19.80 9.35
CA GLU A 173 23.85 -19.53 8.12
C GLU A 173 22.97 -19.05 6.95
N VAL A 174 21.71 -19.48 6.89
CA VAL A 174 20.77 -19.21 5.77
C VAL A 174 19.53 -18.42 6.17
N HIS A 175 19.33 -18.17 7.46
CA HIS A 175 18.24 -17.36 8.00
C HIS A 175 18.76 -16.23 8.92
N PRO A 176 18.33 -14.96 8.71
CA PRO A 176 18.66 -13.85 9.59
C PRO A 176 18.37 -14.13 11.07
N SER A 177 19.38 -13.95 11.91
CA SER A 177 19.32 -14.21 13.35
C SER A 177 20.38 -13.42 14.13
N ILE A 178 20.24 -13.34 15.46
CA ILE A 178 21.29 -12.79 16.33
C ILE A 178 22.55 -13.65 16.29
N LYS A 179 22.40 -14.98 16.30
CA LYS A 179 23.51 -15.94 16.22
C LYS A 179 24.37 -15.76 14.98
N GLY A 180 23.74 -15.59 13.81
CA GLY A 180 24.41 -15.23 12.55
C GLY A 180 24.66 -13.73 12.38
N GLY A 181 24.76 -12.95 13.46
CA GLY A 181 24.94 -11.49 13.41
C GLY A 181 26.28 -11.04 12.80
N ASP A 182 27.20 -11.96 12.54
CA ASP A 182 28.40 -11.76 11.75
C ASP A 182 28.06 -11.64 10.25
N ILE A 183 27.34 -12.61 9.67
CA ILE A 183 26.94 -12.65 8.26
C ILE A 183 25.65 -11.88 7.94
N TRP A 184 24.85 -11.53 8.96
CA TRP A 184 23.60 -10.76 8.82
C TRP A 184 23.72 -9.35 9.45
N PRO A 185 24.32 -8.35 8.76
CA PRO A 185 24.53 -7.00 9.30
C PRO A 185 23.28 -6.30 9.86
N LYS A 186 22.08 -6.62 9.34
CA LYS A 186 20.81 -6.07 9.85
C LYS A 186 20.45 -6.56 11.26
N MET A 187 20.91 -7.74 11.65
CA MET A 187 20.61 -8.36 12.95
C MET A 187 21.60 -7.94 14.03
N ARG A 188 22.86 -7.64 13.65
CA ARG A 188 23.97 -7.30 14.55
C ARG A 188 23.67 -6.18 15.56
N SER A 189 22.78 -5.25 15.23
CA SER A 189 22.42 -4.10 16.06
C SER A 189 21.02 -4.19 16.70
N MET A 190 20.29 -5.29 16.49
CA MET A 190 18.98 -5.50 17.11
C MET A 190 19.11 -5.82 18.59
N LYS A 191 18.23 -5.25 19.40
CA LYS A 191 18.12 -5.54 20.83
C LYS A 191 17.00 -6.55 21.08
N GLN A 192 17.01 -7.17 22.26
CA GLN A 192 15.96 -8.11 22.64
C GLN A 192 14.54 -7.50 22.62
N GLN A 193 14.41 -6.18 22.84
CA GLN A 193 13.14 -5.46 22.66
C GLN A 193 12.74 -5.29 21.18
N ASP A 194 13.70 -5.10 20.27
CA ASP A 194 13.41 -5.02 18.84
C ASP A 194 12.90 -6.37 18.30
N LEU A 195 13.46 -7.48 18.79
CA LEU A 195 12.95 -8.82 18.50
C LEU A 195 11.54 -9.01 19.07
N TYR A 196 11.30 -8.63 20.33
CA TYR A 196 9.99 -8.74 20.97
C TYR A 196 8.92 -7.95 20.20
N ASP A 197 9.16 -6.67 19.90
CA ASP A 197 8.20 -5.82 19.20
C ASP A 197 7.96 -6.29 17.76
N MET A 198 8.96 -6.91 17.11
CA MET A 198 8.82 -7.51 15.78
C MET A 198 7.99 -8.81 15.81
N SER A 199 8.27 -9.73 16.74
CA SER A 199 7.50 -10.95 16.96
C SER A 199 6.04 -10.65 17.30
N ALA A 200 5.82 -9.65 18.16
CA ALA A 200 4.49 -9.19 18.52
C ALA A 200 3.70 -8.63 17.32
N TYR A 201 4.37 -7.92 16.40
CA TYR A 201 3.76 -7.47 15.15
C TYR A 201 3.36 -8.65 14.23
N ILE A 202 4.16 -9.72 14.15
CA ILE A 202 3.81 -10.93 13.37
C ILE A 202 2.53 -11.57 13.93
N LEU A 203 2.39 -11.68 15.25
CA LEU A 203 1.21 -12.26 15.89
C LEU A 203 -0.02 -11.35 15.86
N TYR A 204 0.16 -10.02 15.92
CA TYR A 204 -0.93 -9.06 15.69
C TYR A 204 -1.51 -9.21 14.28
N GLN A 205 -0.66 -9.27 13.24
CA GLN A 205 -1.11 -9.41 11.86
C GLN A 205 -1.91 -10.70 11.62
N ASN A 206 -1.55 -11.79 12.29
CA ASN A 206 -2.30 -13.05 12.29
C ASN A 206 -3.73 -12.91 12.85
N GLN A 207 -3.93 -12.10 13.89
CA GLN A 207 -5.26 -11.89 14.48
C GLN A 207 -6.09 -10.84 13.71
N THR A 208 -5.46 -9.80 13.17
CA THR A 208 -6.15 -8.70 12.49
C THR A 208 -6.55 -9.05 11.04
N ILE A 209 -5.73 -9.82 10.31
CA ILE A 209 -5.97 -10.15 8.89
C ILE A 209 -5.60 -11.61 8.52
N PRO A 210 -6.10 -12.64 9.24
CA PRO A 210 -5.66 -14.03 9.10
C PRO A 210 -5.64 -14.54 7.65
N GLU A 211 -6.72 -14.35 6.89
CA GLU A 211 -6.80 -14.82 5.49
C GLU A 211 -5.76 -14.18 4.56
N LYS A 212 -5.34 -12.94 4.86
CA LYS A 212 -4.41 -12.18 4.00
C LYS A 212 -2.95 -12.33 4.42
N TRP A 213 -2.72 -12.68 5.68
CA TRP A 213 -1.39 -12.94 6.22
C TRP A 213 -1.03 -14.41 5.98
N GLY A 214 0.07 -14.67 5.27
CA GLY A 214 0.42 -16.02 4.80
C GLY A 214 -0.25 -16.40 3.47
N GLY A 215 -1.55 -16.15 3.32
CA GLY A 215 -2.36 -16.55 2.14
C GLY A 215 -1.87 -16.04 0.76
N GLY A 216 -1.00 -15.02 0.73
CA GLY A 216 -0.27 -14.61 -0.45
C GLY A 216 -1.17 -14.05 -1.58
N LYS A 217 -0.76 -14.27 -2.84
CA LYS A 217 -1.34 -13.59 -4.03
C LYS A 217 -2.83 -13.84 -4.29
N THR A 218 -3.46 -14.75 -3.56
CA THR A 218 -4.88 -15.11 -3.71
C THR A 218 -5.81 -14.14 -2.94
N TYR A 219 -5.27 -13.40 -1.96
CA TYR A 219 -6.04 -12.57 -1.02
C TYR A 219 -5.68 -11.05 -1.06
N TYR A 220 -4.93 -10.65 -2.09
CA TYR A 220 -4.52 -9.26 -2.37
C TYR A 220 -5.48 -8.55 -3.32
#